data_AF-A0A1X7BYW0-F1
#
_entry.id   AF-A0A1X7BYW0-F1
#
_cell.length_a   1.000
_cell.length_b   1.000
_cell.length_c   1.000
_cell.angle_alpha   90.00
_cell.angle_beta   90.00
_cell.angle_gamma   90.00
#
_symmetry.space_group_name_H-M   'P 1'
#
loop_
_entity.id
_entity.type
_entity.pdbx_description
1 polymer ?
#
loop_
_entity_poly.entity_id
_entity_poly.type
_entity_poly.pdbx_seq_one_letter_code
_entity_poly.pdbx_strand_id
1 'polypeptide(L)'
;MILRILIYSLLFIFSFLYEMPVILLSFAILTSFSIIVKVRKNLPVLLMFVFFMTYVINLIPFFIYDYYIFAYPPTEGFYTTLRVHTLFLFSIDIFLKSYQNRFYINTKIPQDKSQKMFIFLVILFLFFLLFSVRGDTILDTGGYGQEGNTSGLGGFGEYFIILIPLLYIFGGDSYTNRKIIFILLLSMGLKLLLYGGRIGVLMMALAVFILYFDTEKRNISPIKLLLFSLPVLYTFVLLGSIRANILFLLNSSWYEIFLIPFREDFMKTQLEFFGNQNDIFYSSAILNKTVDLGIIDVSSRLEMFMYNVFSLVVPYSFLPSEASVIPHIQATVAKTGGGALISSYFYFFLSYPGVIFIGWFIAKMINMLQRSTNILFILYMFVVLCTYPRWFGYNMISLFKISFYIIPVYLGIKFLLKNKKYD
;
A
#
# COMPACT_ATOMS: atom_id res chain seq x y z
N MET A 1 -16.00 24.06 -6.59
CA MET A 1 -15.42 23.11 -7.58
C MET A 1 -14.70 23.87 -8.67
N ILE A 2 -15.37 24.75 -9.42
CA ILE A 2 -14.81 25.55 -10.53
C ILE A 2 -13.54 26.32 -10.11
N LEU A 3 -13.59 27.06 -8.99
CA LEU A 3 -12.42 27.78 -8.48
C LEU A 3 -11.21 26.87 -8.18
N ARG A 4 -11.43 25.66 -7.64
CA ARG A 4 -10.34 24.71 -7.37
C ARG A 4 -9.72 24.19 -8.67
N ILE A 5 -10.56 23.86 -9.66
CA ILE A 5 -10.10 23.44 -10.98
C ILE A 5 -9.25 24.54 -11.62
N LEU A 6 -9.69 25.79 -11.54
CA LEU A 6 -8.96 26.95 -12.06
C LEU A 6 -7.61 27.12 -11.35
N ILE A 7 -7.58 27.08 -10.01
CA ILE A 7 -6.33 27.18 -9.23
C ILE A 7 -5.37 26.04 -9.60
N TYR A 8 -5.84 24.78 -9.61
CA TYR A 8 -5.00 23.63 -9.94
C TYR A 8 -4.52 23.65 -11.38
N SER A 9 -5.35 24.09 -12.33
CA SER A 9 -4.96 24.22 -13.74
C SER A 9 -3.90 25.30 -13.93
N LEU A 10 -4.08 26.47 -13.31
CA LEU A 10 -3.09 27.54 -13.32
C LEU A 10 -1.77 27.07 -12.72
N LEU A 11 -1.78 26.51 -11.51
CA LEU A 11 -0.57 26.00 -10.85
C LEU A 11 0.14 24.92 -11.68
N PHE A 12 -0.64 24.03 -12.30
CA PHE A 12 -0.07 23.01 -13.17
C PHE A 12 0.59 23.62 -14.39
N ILE A 13 -0.05 24.58 -15.08
CA ILE A 13 0.55 25.32 -16.21
C ILE A 13 1.80 26.09 -15.76
N PHE A 14 1.72 26.81 -14.64
CA PHE A 14 2.86 27.54 -14.07
C PHE A 14 4.04 26.60 -13.77
N SER A 15 3.79 25.36 -13.34
CA SER A 15 4.85 24.37 -13.11
C SER A 15 5.56 23.86 -14.38
N PHE A 16 5.00 24.08 -15.58
CA PHE A 16 5.72 23.86 -16.84
C PHE A 16 6.54 25.07 -17.25
N LEU A 17 6.04 26.28 -16.98
CA LEU A 17 6.68 27.53 -17.40
C LEU A 17 7.84 27.92 -16.47
N TYR A 18 7.69 27.64 -15.18
CA TYR A 18 8.64 28.00 -14.14
C TYR A 18 8.88 26.79 -13.24
N GLU A 19 10.11 26.30 -13.19
CA GLU A 19 10.49 25.18 -12.31
C GLU A 19 10.50 25.64 -10.85
N MET A 20 9.34 25.58 -10.20
CA MET A 20 9.14 26.00 -8.80
C MET A 20 8.77 24.81 -7.91
N PRO A 21 9.73 23.91 -7.58
CA PRO A 21 9.47 22.69 -6.82
C PRO A 21 8.89 22.96 -5.42
N VAL A 22 9.35 24.00 -4.72
CA VAL A 22 8.87 24.37 -3.38
C VAL A 22 7.38 24.70 -3.38
N ILE A 23 6.93 25.50 -4.36
CA ILE A 23 5.52 25.88 -4.49
C ILE A 23 4.69 24.64 -4.81
N LEU A 24 5.15 23.83 -5.76
CA LEU A 24 4.45 22.62 -6.17
C LEU A 24 4.30 21.62 -5.01
N LEU A 25 5.38 21.41 -4.24
CA LEU A 25 5.37 20.58 -3.04
C LEU A 25 4.41 21.13 -1.97
N SER A 26 4.42 22.44 -1.75
CA SER A 26 3.49 23.10 -0.81
C SER A 26 2.03 22.84 -1.21
N PHE A 27 1.70 22.93 -2.49
CA PHE A 27 0.36 22.62 -2.99
C PHE A 27 0.01 21.12 -2.92
N ALA A 28 0.98 20.22 -3.10
CA ALA A 28 0.78 18.79 -2.88
C ALA A 28 0.42 18.50 -1.41
N ILE A 29 1.09 19.15 -0.46
CA ILE A 29 0.80 19.05 0.98
C ILE A 29 -0.61 19.60 1.29
N LEU A 30 -0.93 20.80 0.80
CA LEU A 30 -2.26 21.41 1.01
C LEU A 30 -3.39 20.56 0.41
N THR A 31 -3.17 19.98 -0.77
CA THR A 31 -4.14 19.10 -1.42
C THR A 31 -4.33 17.81 -0.64
N SER A 32 -3.24 17.21 -0.16
CA SER A 32 -3.30 16.04 0.72
C SER A 32 -4.11 16.34 1.99
N PHE A 33 -3.92 17.52 2.59
CA PHE A 33 -4.70 17.94 3.75
C PHE A 33 -6.18 18.15 3.42
N SER A 34 -6.50 18.78 2.29
CA SER A 34 -7.89 18.92 1.79
C SER A 34 -8.57 17.56 1.61
N ILE A 35 -7.87 16.58 1.04
CA ILE A 35 -8.37 15.21 0.87
C ILE A 35 -8.63 14.56 2.25
N ILE A 36 -7.67 14.64 3.17
CA ILE A 36 -7.79 14.12 4.54
C ILE A 36 -9.02 14.70 5.25
N VAL A 37 -9.26 16.01 5.14
CA VAL A 37 -10.44 16.67 5.72
C VAL A 37 -11.75 16.12 5.12
N LYS A 38 -11.78 15.85 3.81
CA LYS A 38 -12.97 15.27 3.14
C LYS A 38 -13.28 13.87 3.66
N VAL A 39 -12.28 13.07 4.00
CA VAL A 39 -12.43 11.65 4.35
C VAL A 39 -12.38 11.34 5.84
N ARG A 40 -12.12 12.32 6.71
CA ARG A 40 -11.90 12.15 8.17
C ARG A 40 -12.95 11.34 8.94
N LYS A 41 -14.17 11.20 8.38
CA LYS A 41 -15.25 10.43 9.01
C LYS A 41 -15.18 8.91 8.76
N ASN A 42 -14.31 8.42 7.88
CA ASN A 42 -14.09 6.99 7.66
C ASN A 42 -12.60 6.68 7.89
N LEU A 43 -12.30 5.96 8.97
CA LEU A 43 -10.90 5.73 9.38
C LEU A 43 -10.07 4.95 8.35
N PRO A 44 -10.58 3.86 7.72
CA PRO A 44 -9.81 3.13 6.72
C PRO A 44 -9.35 4.01 5.55
N VAL A 45 -10.24 4.85 5.01
CA VAL A 45 -9.90 5.76 3.92
C VAL A 45 -9.04 6.92 4.39
N LEU A 46 -9.26 7.43 5.61
CA LEU A 46 -8.38 8.41 6.24
C LEU A 46 -6.94 7.89 6.34
N LEU A 47 -6.74 6.67 6.83
CA LEU A 47 -5.42 6.05 6.97
C LEU A 47 -4.70 5.92 5.63
N MET A 48 -5.43 5.55 4.58
CA MET A 48 -4.88 5.49 3.22
C MET A 48 -4.35 6.86 2.78
N PHE A 49 -5.09 7.94 2.97
CA PHE A 49 -4.64 9.27 2.56
C PHE A 49 -3.60 9.89 3.49
N VAL A 50 -3.61 9.55 4.78
CA VAL A 50 -2.49 9.87 5.68
C VAL A 50 -1.22 9.16 5.22
N PHE A 51 -1.31 7.89 4.81
CA PHE A 51 -0.19 7.17 4.22
C PHE A 51 0.31 7.83 2.94
N PHE A 52 -0.56 8.26 2.03
CA PHE A 52 -0.14 8.99 0.82
C PHE A 52 0.59 10.30 1.16
N MET A 53 0.09 11.03 2.17
CA MET A 53 0.71 12.26 2.64
C MET A 53 2.15 12.02 3.16
N THR A 54 2.46 10.84 3.74
CA THR A 54 3.84 10.54 4.17
C THR A 54 4.84 10.54 3.02
N TYR A 55 4.44 10.15 1.81
CA TYR A 55 5.31 10.21 0.63
C TYR A 55 5.57 11.63 0.15
N VAL A 56 4.65 12.56 0.43
CA VAL A 56 4.79 13.98 0.07
C VAL A 56 5.63 14.71 1.10
N ILE A 57 5.31 14.56 2.39
CA ILE A 57 6.03 15.20 3.50
C ILE A 57 7.51 14.82 3.49
N ASN A 58 7.81 13.56 3.16
CA ASN A 58 9.18 13.07 3.16
C ASN A 58 10.09 13.73 2.11
N LEU A 59 9.53 14.48 1.15
CA LEU A 59 10.30 15.20 0.14
C LEU A 59 10.71 16.61 0.58
N ILE A 60 10.25 17.07 1.75
CA ILE A 60 10.58 18.40 2.30
C ILE A 60 12.10 18.61 2.41
N PRO A 61 12.91 17.70 3.01
CA PRO A 61 14.36 17.87 3.09
C PRO A 61 15.01 18.09 1.72
N PHE A 62 14.54 17.35 0.71
CA PHE A 62 15.12 17.40 -0.62
C PHE A 62 14.76 18.66 -1.42
N PHE A 63 13.47 19.03 -1.47
CA PHE A 63 13.05 20.17 -2.30
C PHE A 63 13.10 21.54 -1.61
N ILE A 64 13.17 21.59 -0.28
CA ILE A 64 13.19 22.86 0.48
C ILE A 64 14.59 23.16 1.04
N TYR A 65 15.32 22.13 1.48
CA TYR A 65 16.61 22.29 2.15
C TYR A 65 17.79 21.73 1.34
N ASP A 66 17.54 21.26 0.11
CA ASP A 66 18.54 20.69 -0.79
C ASP A 66 19.33 19.49 -0.20
N TYR A 67 18.74 18.80 0.78
CA TYR A 67 19.34 17.61 1.38
C TYR A 67 19.08 16.38 0.51
N TYR A 68 20.16 15.71 0.09
CA TYR A 68 20.05 14.47 -0.66
C TYR A 68 19.62 13.33 0.25
N ILE A 69 18.43 12.78 0.00
CA ILE A 69 17.78 11.76 0.86
C ILE A 69 17.65 10.37 0.23
N PHE A 70 18.19 10.18 -0.97
CA PHE A 70 18.04 8.94 -1.73
C PHE A 70 19.29 8.06 -1.61
N ALA A 71 19.10 6.74 -1.64
CA ALA A 71 20.21 5.78 -1.53
C ALA A 71 21.08 5.69 -2.80
N TYR A 72 20.50 6.05 -3.95
CA TYR A 72 21.12 5.97 -5.27
C TYR A 72 21.60 7.35 -5.72
N PRO A 73 22.55 7.48 -6.67
CA PRO A 73 23.06 8.78 -7.09
C PRO A 73 21.99 9.66 -7.75
N PRO A 74 22.19 11.01 -7.75
CA PRO A 74 21.22 11.96 -8.30
C PRO A 74 20.83 11.61 -9.73
N THR A 75 19.54 11.70 -10.02
CA THR A 75 19.00 11.52 -11.37
C THR A 75 18.14 12.72 -11.76
N GLU A 76 18.02 12.95 -13.06
CA GLU A 76 17.01 13.87 -13.59
C GLU A 76 15.60 13.25 -13.46
N GLY A 77 14.55 14.06 -13.51
CA GLY A 77 13.17 13.59 -13.46
C GLY A 77 12.48 13.68 -12.09
N PHE A 78 13.18 14.11 -11.04
CA PHE A 78 12.56 14.37 -9.73
C PHE A 78 11.45 15.43 -9.81
N TYR A 79 11.68 16.52 -10.56
CA TYR A 79 10.68 17.57 -10.72
C TYR A 79 9.47 17.09 -11.53
N THR A 80 9.68 16.36 -12.64
CA THR A 80 8.59 15.69 -13.36
C THR A 80 7.78 14.80 -12.44
N THR A 81 8.45 14.04 -11.57
CA THR A 81 7.78 13.11 -10.63
C THR A 81 6.93 13.84 -9.61
N LEU A 82 7.45 14.93 -9.03
CA LEU A 82 6.67 15.78 -8.14
C LEU A 82 5.44 16.34 -8.88
N ARG A 83 5.60 16.77 -10.13
CA ARG A 83 4.51 17.30 -10.98
C ARG A 83 3.44 16.27 -11.29
N VAL A 84 3.85 15.09 -11.72
CA VAL A 84 2.98 13.93 -11.98
C VAL A 84 2.22 13.54 -10.72
N HIS A 85 2.92 13.43 -9.58
CA HIS A 85 2.26 13.06 -8.33
C HIS A 85 1.31 14.14 -7.82
N THR A 86 1.65 15.42 -7.99
CA THR A 86 0.77 16.53 -7.62
C THR A 86 -0.50 16.55 -8.48
N LEU A 87 -0.40 16.30 -9.79
CA LEU A 87 -1.56 16.16 -10.67
C LEU A 87 -2.48 15.01 -10.23
N PHE A 88 -1.91 13.89 -9.81
CA PHE A 88 -2.67 12.78 -9.25
C PHE A 88 -3.47 13.19 -8.01
N LEU A 89 -2.84 13.93 -7.08
CA LEU A 89 -3.52 14.45 -5.88
C LEU A 89 -4.59 15.49 -6.23
N PHE A 90 -4.33 16.39 -7.19
CA PHE A 90 -5.33 17.34 -7.68
C PHE A 90 -6.55 16.62 -8.27
N SER A 91 -6.32 15.59 -9.08
CA SER A 91 -7.40 14.77 -9.65
C SER A 91 -8.25 14.14 -8.54
N ILE A 92 -7.62 13.52 -7.54
CA ILE A 92 -8.34 12.96 -6.38
C ILE A 92 -9.14 14.05 -5.67
N ASP A 93 -8.54 15.19 -5.32
CA ASP A 93 -9.24 16.24 -4.60
C ASP A 93 -10.45 16.77 -5.38
N ILE A 94 -10.33 16.98 -6.69
CA ILE A 94 -11.45 17.45 -7.53
C ILE A 94 -12.62 16.46 -7.49
N PHE A 95 -12.35 15.17 -7.68
CA PHE A 95 -13.41 14.16 -7.87
C PHE A 95 -13.92 13.54 -6.56
N LEU A 96 -13.17 13.63 -5.47
CA LEU A 96 -13.54 13.04 -4.19
C LEU A 96 -14.59 13.88 -3.46
N LYS A 97 -15.71 13.23 -3.09
CA LYS A 97 -16.79 13.85 -2.31
C LYS A 97 -16.51 13.69 -0.82
N SER A 98 -16.81 14.72 -0.04
CA SER A 98 -16.69 14.64 1.41
C SER A 98 -17.69 13.64 1.99
N TYR A 99 -17.25 12.87 2.99
CA TYR A 99 -18.15 12.01 3.74
C TYR A 99 -19.13 12.84 4.57
N GLN A 100 -20.43 12.65 4.28
CA GLN A 100 -21.49 13.29 5.04
C GLN A 100 -21.64 12.63 6.42
N ASN A 101 -21.66 11.29 6.47
CA ASN A 101 -21.84 10.52 7.71
C ASN A 101 -20.70 9.52 7.89
N ARG A 102 -20.42 9.17 9.16
CA ARG A 102 -19.55 8.04 9.48
C ARG A 102 -20.27 6.75 9.11
N PHE A 103 -19.57 5.85 8.44
CA PHE A 103 -20.03 4.49 8.19
C PHE A 103 -18.86 3.53 8.40
N TYR A 104 -19.20 2.31 8.77
CA TYR A 104 -18.25 1.24 9.04
C TYR A 104 -18.34 0.19 7.92
N ILE A 105 -17.20 -0.30 7.44
CA ILE A 105 -17.19 -1.29 6.36
C ILE A 105 -17.69 -2.65 6.87
N ASN A 106 -17.35 -3.00 8.10
CA ASN A 106 -17.73 -4.27 8.72
C ASN A 106 -19.25 -4.46 8.82
N THR A 107 -20.03 -3.39 9.07
CA THR A 107 -21.50 -3.48 9.14
C THR A 107 -22.16 -3.75 7.79
N LYS A 108 -21.44 -3.52 6.69
CA LYS A 108 -21.90 -3.83 5.34
C LYS A 108 -21.52 -5.24 4.88
N ILE A 109 -20.73 -5.99 5.66
CA ILE A 109 -20.30 -7.35 5.36
C ILE A 109 -21.15 -8.33 6.18
N PRO A 110 -21.90 -9.26 5.57
CA PRO A 110 -22.78 -10.17 6.29
C PRO A 110 -21.99 -11.19 7.13
N GLN A 111 -22.59 -11.63 8.23
CA GLN A 111 -22.08 -12.70 9.08
C GLN A 111 -22.87 -13.99 8.80
N ASP A 112 -22.47 -14.72 7.77
CA ASP A 112 -23.12 -15.97 7.34
C ASP A 112 -22.45 -17.17 8.00
N LYS A 113 -22.66 -17.36 9.30
CA LYS A 113 -21.99 -18.41 10.08
C LYS A 113 -22.16 -19.79 9.44
N SER A 114 -21.04 -20.42 9.08
CA SER A 114 -20.99 -21.79 8.56
C SER A 114 -19.73 -22.49 9.04
N GLN A 115 -19.88 -23.39 10.02
CA GLN A 115 -18.73 -24.03 10.65
C GLN A 115 -17.92 -24.90 9.68
N LYS A 116 -18.60 -25.63 8.77
CA LYS A 116 -17.95 -26.42 7.72
C LYS A 116 -17.09 -25.54 6.81
N MET A 117 -17.64 -24.41 6.39
CA MET A 117 -16.93 -23.47 5.51
C MET A 117 -15.78 -22.76 6.24
N PHE A 118 -16.00 -22.39 7.51
CA PHE A 118 -14.98 -21.81 8.36
C PHE A 118 -13.78 -22.75 8.52
N ILE A 119 -14.01 -24.03 8.83
CA ILE A 119 -12.93 -25.04 8.94
C ILE A 119 -12.19 -25.20 7.62
N PHE A 120 -12.89 -25.27 6.49
CA PHE A 120 -12.25 -25.32 5.16
C PHE A 120 -11.32 -24.12 4.92
N LEU A 121 -11.78 -22.90 5.24
CA LEU A 121 -10.98 -21.68 5.11
C LEU A 121 -9.78 -21.67 6.07
N VAL A 122 -9.92 -22.22 7.28
CA VAL A 122 -8.80 -22.40 8.22
C VAL A 122 -7.75 -23.35 7.64
N ILE A 123 -8.17 -24.50 7.07
CA ILE A 123 -7.26 -25.44 6.41
C ILE A 123 -6.54 -24.76 5.24
N LEU A 124 -7.27 -24.02 4.41
CA LEU A 124 -6.68 -23.27 3.30
C LEU A 124 -5.70 -22.19 3.80
N PHE A 125 -6.02 -21.51 4.90
CA PHE A 125 -5.12 -20.54 5.52
C PHE A 125 -3.85 -21.22 6.03
N LEU A 126 -3.96 -22.38 6.68
CA LEU A 126 -2.80 -23.18 7.12
C LEU A 126 -1.95 -23.64 5.93
N PHE A 127 -2.57 -23.99 4.81
CA PHE A 127 -1.85 -24.28 3.57
C PHE A 127 -1.02 -23.06 3.11
N PHE A 128 -1.59 -21.86 3.10
CA PHE A 128 -0.81 -20.64 2.86
C PHE A 128 0.27 -20.48 3.93
N LEU A 129 -0.03 -20.64 5.21
CA LEU A 129 0.95 -20.49 6.29
C LEU A 129 2.17 -21.40 6.08
N LEU A 130 1.97 -22.63 5.61
CA LEU A 130 3.07 -23.57 5.36
C LEU A 130 3.82 -23.24 4.06
N PHE A 131 3.11 -22.96 2.97
CA PHE A 131 3.72 -22.96 1.63
C PHE A 131 3.93 -21.58 0.98
N SER A 132 3.33 -20.51 1.52
CA SER A 132 3.31 -19.17 0.89
C SER A 132 4.67 -18.48 0.76
N VAL A 133 5.56 -18.71 1.71
CA VAL A 133 6.86 -18.04 1.83
C VAL A 133 7.90 -19.10 2.12
N ARG A 134 8.97 -19.11 1.33
CA ARG A 134 10.13 -20.02 1.40
C ARG A 134 11.41 -19.21 1.14
N GLY A 135 12.56 -19.73 1.56
CA GLY A 135 13.86 -19.08 1.42
C GLY A 135 14.56 -18.88 2.77
N ASP A 136 15.65 -18.12 2.76
CA ASP A 136 16.42 -17.82 3.96
C ASP A 136 15.69 -16.79 4.83
N THR A 137 15.76 -16.94 6.15
CA THR A 137 15.19 -15.95 7.06
C THR A 137 16.13 -14.76 7.22
N ILE A 138 15.62 -13.62 7.68
CA ILE A 138 16.45 -12.45 8.00
C ILE A 138 17.50 -12.76 9.07
N LEU A 139 17.25 -13.75 9.92
CA LEU A 139 18.21 -14.21 10.92
C LEU A 139 19.39 -14.92 10.26
N ASP A 140 19.13 -15.66 9.18
CA ASP A 140 20.16 -16.40 8.43
C ASP A 140 20.98 -15.46 7.52
N THR A 141 20.35 -14.43 6.95
CA THR A 141 21.01 -13.48 6.03
C THR A 141 21.65 -12.28 6.72
N GLY A 142 21.66 -12.21 8.05
CA GLY A 142 22.26 -11.09 8.80
C GLY A 142 21.54 -9.74 8.65
N GLY A 143 20.44 -9.66 7.90
CA GLY A 143 19.69 -8.43 7.69
C GLY A 143 18.95 -8.34 6.35
N TYR A 144 18.17 -7.27 6.22
CA TYR A 144 17.49 -6.86 4.98
C TYR A 144 18.52 -6.34 3.98
N GLY A 145 18.46 -6.83 2.74
CA GLY A 145 19.29 -6.34 1.63
C GLY A 145 20.66 -7.03 1.48
N GLN A 146 20.95 -8.05 2.27
CA GLN A 146 22.13 -8.90 2.09
C GLN A 146 21.81 -10.11 1.19
N GLU A 147 22.82 -10.62 0.49
CA GLU A 147 22.68 -11.76 -0.44
C GLU A 147 22.18 -13.00 0.31
N GLY A 148 20.94 -13.37 0.02
CA GLY A 148 20.28 -14.58 0.50
C GLY A 148 19.31 -15.08 -0.53
N ASN A 149 18.99 -16.38 -0.50
CA ASN A 149 18.11 -17.02 -1.47
C ASN A 149 16.64 -16.68 -1.16
N THR A 150 16.29 -15.41 -1.36
CA THR A 150 14.94 -14.85 -1.10
C THR A 150 13.94 -15.13 -2.22
N SER A 151 14.27 -16.09 -3.10
CA SER A 151 13.50 -16.50 -4.28
C SER A 151 12.05 -16.93 -3.99
N GLY A 152 11.68 -17.17 -2.72
CA GLY A 152 10.35 -17.65 -2.34
C GLY A 152 9.36 -16.62 -1.78
N LEU A 153 9.65 -15.31 -1.78
CA LEU A 153 8.63 -14.26 -1.59
C LEU A 153 7.87 -13.97 -2.90
N GLY A 154 7.37 -15.03 -3.54
CA GLY A 154 6.56 -14.90 -4.74
C GLY A 154 5.21 -14.24 -4.46
N GLY A 155 4.62 -13.56 -5.45
CA GLY A 155 3.30 -12.90 -5.33
C GLY A 155 2.16 -13.83 -4.90
N PHE A 156 2.33 -15.16 -5.01
CA PHE A 156 1.42 -16.17 -4.46
C PHE A 156 1.21 -15.99 -2.95
N GLY A 157 2.25 -15.59 -2.21
CA GLY A 157 2.21 -15.48 -0.76
C GLY A 157 1.37 -14.33 -0.21
N GLU A 158 0.90 -13.39 -1.03
CA GLU A 158 0.04 -12.27 -0.61
C GLU A 158 -1.46 -12.56 -0.76
N TYR A 159 -1.84 -13.61 -1.52
CA TYR A 159 -3.24 -13.95 -1.80
C TYR A 159 -4.02 -14.44 -0.58
N PHE A 160 -3.34 -14.86 0.49
CA PHE A 160 -3.98 -15.24 1.76
C PHE A 160 -4.84 -14.11 2.36
N ILE A 161 -4.59 -12.84 1.99
CA ILE A 161 -5.40 -11.69 2.41
C ILE A 161 -6.87 -11.83 2.02
N ILE A 162 -7.15 -12.51 0.90
CA ILE A 162 -8.52 -12.79 0.45
C ILE A 162 -9.27 -13.68 1.45
N LEU A 163 -8.55 -14.53 2.20
CA LEU A 163 -9.14 -15.43 3.19
C LEU A 163 -9.62 -14.69 4.43
N ILE A 164 -9.04 -13.54 4.78
CA ILE A 164 -9.37 -12.79 6.01
C ILE A 164 -10.85 -12.36 6.07
N PRO A 165 -11.39 -11.65 5.06
CA PRO A 165 -12.81 -11.26 5.07
C PRO A 165 -13.73 -12.48 4.95
N LEU A 166 -13.30 -13.56 4.28
CA LEU A 166 -14.10 -14.80 4.19
C LEU A 166 -14.17 -15.53 5.54
N LEU A 167 -13.05 -15.64 6.25
CA LEU A 167 -12.99 -16.17 7.61
C LEU A 167 -13.86 -15.35 8.56
N TYR A 168 -13.89 -14.03 8.40
CA TYR A 168 -14.78 -13.15 9.14
C TYR A 168 -16.26 -13.44 8.84
N ILE A 169 -16.66 -13.51 7.56
CA ILE A 169 -18.05 -13.81 7.16
C ILE A 169 -18.53 -15.15 7.71
N PHE A 170 -17.77 -16.22 7.48
CA PHE A 170 -18.20 -17.59 7.81
C PHE A 170 -17.90 -18.01 9.25
N GLY A 171 -16.97 -17.31 9.91
CA GLY A 171 -16.69 -17.48 11.34
C GLY A 171 -17.81 -16.96 12.24
N GLY A 172 -18.57 -15.95 11.76
CA GLY A 172 -19.63 -15.31 12.52
C GLY A 172 -19.11 -14.59 13.78
N ASP A 173 -20.03 -14.25 14.69
CA ASP A 173 -19.72 -13.60 15.96
C ASP A 173 -19.16 -14.55 17.05
N SER A 174 -18.79 -15.78 16.69
CA SER A 174 -18.25 -16.77 17.64
C SER A 174 -16.90 -16.31 18.20
N TYR A 175 -16.82 -16.20 19.53
CA TYR A 175 -15.58 -15.83 20.23
C TYR A 175 -14.44 -16.82 19.95
N THR A 176 -14.74 -18.12 19.89
CA THR A 176 -13.77 -19.17 19.56
C THR A 176 -13.24 -19.02 18.14
N ASN A 177 -14.13 -18.81 17.15
CA ASN A 177 -13.71 -18.65 15.75
C ASN A 177 -12.86 -17.39 15.59
N ARG A 178 -13.24 -16.30 16.27
CA ARG A 178 -12.45 -15.06 16.30
C ARG A 178 -11.06 -15.27 16.87
N LYS A 179 -10.91 -16.01 17.98
CA LYS A 179 -9.60 -16.38 18.54
C LYS A 179 -8.75 -17.16 17.54
N ILE A 180 -9.34 -18.15 16.86
CA ILE A 180 -8.64 -18.94 15.84
C ILE A 180 -8.11 -18.03 14.72
N ILE A 181 -8.93 -17.10 14.22
CA ILE A 181 -8.52 -16.12 13.21
C ILE A 181 -7.32 -15.29 13.71
N PHE A 182 -7.36 -14.77 14.95
CA PHE A 182 -6.23 -14.01 15.50
C PHE A 182 -4.95 -14.84 15.64
N ILE A 183 -5.04 -16.11 16.04
CA ILE A 183 -3.88 -17.02 16.13
C ILE A 183 -3.27 -17.26 14.75
N LEU A 184 -4.10 -17.52 13.74
CA LEU A 184 -3.64 -17.70 12.35
C LEU A 184 -2.93 -16.45 11.82
N LEU A 185 -3.52 -15.28 12.05
CA LEU A 185 -2.95 -14.01 11.64
C LEU A 185 -1.67 -13.69 12.40
N LEU A 186 -1.59 -13.95 13.70
CA LEU A 186 -0.35 -13.77 14.45
C LEU A 186 0.75 -14.68 13.91
N SER A 187 0.44 -15.95 13.64
CA SER A 187 1.39 -16.93 13.10
C SER A 187 1.90 -16.51 11.72
N MET A 188 1.00 -16.07 10.84
CA MET A 188 1.37 -15.55 9.52
C MET A 188 2.18 -14.25 9.61
N GLY A 189 1.83 -13.37 10.56
CA GLY A 189 2.56 -12.12 10.78
C GLY A 189 3.99 -12.36 11.25
N LEU A 190 4.18 -13.29 12.18
CA LEU A 190 5.50 -13.73 12.62
C LEU A 190 6.29 -14.35 11.46
N LYS A 191 5.67 -15.25 10.68
CA LYS A 191 6.30 -15.81 9.49
C LYS A 191 6.72 -14.72 8.52
N LEU A 192 5.82 -13.79 8.17
CA LEU A 192 6.15 -12.70 7.26
C LEU A 192 7.29 -11.82 7.80
N LEU A 193 7.31 -11.50 9.09
CA LEU A 193 8.40 -10.71 9.68
C LEU A 193 9.75 -11.43 9.65
N LEU A 194 9.78 -12.74 9.90
CA LEU A 194 11.01 -13.55 9.83
C LEU A 194 11.62 -13.58 8.42
N TYR A 195 10.78 -13.51 7.39
CA TYR A 195 11.20 -13.47 5.99
C TYR A 195 11.23 -12.04 5.40
N GLY A 196 10.94 -11.01 6.20
CA GLY A 196 11.04 -9.60 5.77
C GLY A 196 9.85 -9.01 5.03
N GLY A 197 8.72 -9.72 5.00
CA GLY A 197 7.44 -9.29 4.43
C GLY A 197 6.70 -8.23 5.27
N ARG A 198 7.31 -7.07 5.53
CA ARG A 198 6.71 -5.97 6.33
C ARG A 198 5.37 -5.49 5.77
N ILE A 199 5.27 -5.38 4.44
CA ILE A 199 4.07 -4.90 3.76
C ILE A 199 2.90 -5.86 4.00
N GLY A 200 3.12 -7.17 3.91
CA GLY A 200 2.08 -8.17 4.16
C GLY A 200 1.51 -8.09 5.57
N VAL A 201 2.36 -7.85 6.57
CA VAL A 201 1.93 -7.63 7.96
C VAL A 201 1.11 -6.36 8.11
N LEU A 202 1.52 -5.27 7.46
CA LEU A 202 0.74 -4.04 7.45
C LEU A 202 -0.63 -4.24 6.80
N MET A 203 -0.70 -4.95 5.67
CA MET A 203 -1.96 -5.25 4.99
C MET A 203 -2.90 -6.10 5.86
N MET A 204 -2.37 -7.08 6.57
CA MET A 204 -3.12 -7.86 7.56
C MET A 204 -3.61 -6.99 8.73
N ALA A 205 -2.75 -6.14 9.27
CA ALA A 205 -3.11 -5.24 10.36
C ALA A 205 -4.24 -4.30 9.95
N LEU A 206 -4.21 -3.77 8.71
CA LEU A 206 -5.29 -2.98 8.13
C LEU A 206 -6.57 -3.80 7.97
N ALA A 207 -6.48 -5.04 7.47
CA ALA A 207 -7.64 -5.93 7.35
C ALA A 207 -8.32 -6.19 8.71
N VAL A 208 -7.51 -6.50 9.74
CA VAL A 208 -7.99 -6.67 11.12
C VAL A 208 -8.58 -5.39 11.67
N PHE A 209 -7.94 -4.25 11.42
CA PHE A 209 -8.43 -2.95 11.87
C PHE A 209 -9.82 -2.67 11.29
N ILE A 210 -10.00 -2.85 9.98
CA ILE A 210 -11.27 -2.60 9.29
C ILE A 210 -12.39 -3.51 9.81
N LEU A 211 -12.13 -4.81 10.03
CA LEU A 211 -13.18 -5.77 10.43
C LEU A 211 -13.50 -5.74 11.93
N TYR A 212 -12.50 -5.53 12.78
CA TYR A 212 -12.61 -5.77 14.22
C TYR A 212 -12.43 -4.53 15.10
N PHE A 213 -11.78 -3.47 14.61
CA PHE A 213 -11.46 -2.28 15.41
C PHE A 213 -12.27 -1.04 14.99
N ASP A 214 -12.38 -0.74 13.69
CA ASP A 214 -13.24 0.33 13.18
C ASP A 214 -14.71 -0.13 13.16
N THR A 215 -15.30 -0.15 14.35
CA THR A 215 -16.67 -0.59 14.59
C THR A 215 -17.43 0.47 15.36
N GLU A 216 -18.75 0.50 15.18
CA GLU A 216 -19.65 1.41 15.91
C GLU A 216 -19.47 1.31 17.42
N LYS A 217 -19.34 0.09 17.95
CA LYS A 217 -19.17 -0.19 19.38
C LYS A 217 -17.89 0.41 19.96
N ARG A 218 -16.79 0.40 19.20
CA ARG A 218 -15.48 0.90 19.68
C ARG A 218 -15.33 2.40 19.45
N ASN A 219 -16.00 2.95 18.44
CA ASN A 219 -16.02 4.36 18.06
C ASN A 219 -14.63 5.02 18.19
N ILE A 220 -13.61 4.40 17.58
CA ILE A 220 -12.24 4.90 17.61
C ILE A 220 -12.24 6.28 16.93
N SER A 221 -11.58 7.26 17.54
CA SER A 221 -11.36 8.58 16.95
C SER A 221 -9.97 8.66 16.31
N PRO A 222 -9.74 9.57 15.35
CA PRO A 222 -8.40 9.79 14.79
C PRO A 222 -7.32 10.07 15.85
N ILE A 223 -7.68 10.79 16.91
CA ILE A 223 -6.77 11.09 18.04
C ILE A 223 -6.38 9.82 18.79
N LYS A 224 -7.34 8.93 19.09
CA LYS A 224 -7.03 7.65 19.73
C LYS A 224 -6.11 6.80 18.87
N LEU A 225 -6.31 6.82 17.55
CA LEU A 225 -5.46 6.09 16.62
C LEU A 225 -4.02 6.64 16.63
N LEU A 226 -3.86 7.96 16.62
CA LEU A 226 -2.54 8.60 16.76
C LEU A 226 -1.85 8.19 18.06
N LEU A 227 -2.56 8.22 19.19
CA LEU A 227 -2.00 7.80 20.47
C LEU A 227 -1.60 6.32 20.48
N PHE A 228 -2.38 5.43 19.85
CA PHE A 228 -2.00 4.01 19.71
C PHE A 228 -0.81 3.79 18.76
N SER A 229 -0.56 4.71 17.83
CA SER A 229 0.58 4.60 16.92
C SER A 229 1.92 4.92 17.58
N LEU A 230 1.93 5.75 18.64
CA LEU A 230 3.18 6.16 19.30
C LEU A 230 3.94 4.99 19.96
N PRO A 231 3.31 4.10 20.77
CA PRO A 231 4.00 2.92 21.30
C PRO A 231 4.47 1.99 20.20
N VAL A 232 3.67 1.81 19.14
CA VAL A 232 4.02 0.94 18.01
C VAL A 232 5.24 1.49 17.28
N LEU A 233 5.25 2.79 16.96
CA LEU A 233 6.37 3.47 16.33
C LEU A 233 7.62 3.36 17.21
N TYR A 234 7.48 3.61 18.52
CA TYR A 234 8.57 3.43 19.46
C TYR A 234 9.13 2.00 19.45
N THR A 235 8.28 0.97 19.48
CA THR A 235 8.72 -0.43 19.39
C THR A 235 9.43 -0.73 18.07
N PHE A 236 8.92 -0.23 16.94
CA PHE A 236 9.59 -0.42 15.65
C PHE A 236 10.95 0.29 15.59
N VAL A 237 11.05 1.50 16.15
CA VAL A 237 12.31 2.24 16.22
C VAL A 237 13.31 1.47 17.07
N LEU A 238 12.89 1.05 18.26
CA LEU A 238 13.70 0.27 19.18
C LEU A 238 14.19 -1.03 18.52
N LEU A 239 13.30 -1.79 17.87
CA LEU A 239 13.68 -3.02 17.16
C LEU A 239 14.64 -2.75 16.00
N GLY A 240 14.45 -1.65 15.28
CA GLY A 240 15.35 -1.21 14.21
C GLY A 240 16.76 -0.94 14.72
N SER A 241 16.88 -0.16 15.79
CA SER A 241 18.17 0.21 16.38
C SER A 241 18.86 -0.98 17.06
N ILE A 242 18.12 -1.85 17.75
CA ILE A 242 18.67 -3.11 18.31
C ILE A 242 19.26 -3.97 17.19
N ARG A 243 18.58 -4.06 16.05
CA ARG A 243 19.05 -4.84 14.92
C ARG A 243 20.32 -4.26 14.29
N ALA A 244 20.46 -2.94 14.24
CA ALA A 244 21.65 -2.30 13.71
C ALA A 244 22.91 -2.61 14.53
N ASN A 245 22.76 -2.91 15.83
CA ASN A 245 23.88 -3.24 16.71
C ASN A 245 23.46 -4.24 17.81
N ILE A 246 23.34 -5.52 17.44
CA ILE A 246 22.95 -6.61 18.37
C ILE A 246 23.95 -6.73 19.52
N LEU A 247 25.24 -6.46 19.28
CA LEU A 247 26.27 -6.48 20.31
C LEU A 247 26.07 -5.39 21.36
N PHE A 248 25.48 -4.24 21.00
CA PHE A 248 25.08 -3.21 21.95
C PHE A 248 23.99 -3.73 22.89
N LEU A 249 22.98 -4.45 22.38
CA LEU A 249 21.92 -5.04 23.21
C LEU A 249 22.48 -5.98 24.29
N LEU A 250 23.47 -6.80 23.94
CA LEU A 250 24.05 -7.79 24.85
C LEU A 250 24.91 -7.17 25.96
N ASN A 251 25.43 -5.96 25.74
CA ASN A 251 26.39 -5.30 26.63
C ASN A 251 25.83 -4.05 27.33
N SER A 252 24.64 -3.58 26.96
CA SER A 252 24.04 -2.35 27.50
C SER A 252 23.02 -2.61 28.60
N SER A 253 22.86 -1.63 29.49
CA SER A 253 21.81 -1.64 30.49
C SER A 253 20.42 -1.41 29.87
N TRP A 254 19.35 -1.89 30.53
CA TRP A 254 17.97 -1.66 30.08
C TRP A 254 17.67 -0.16 29.84
N TYR A 255 18.18 0.72 30.70
CA TYR A 255 18.01 2.17 30.56
C TYR A 255 18.61 2.70 29.25
N GLU A 256 19.81 2.25 28.90
CA GLU A 256 20.45 2.63 27.64
C GLU A 256 19.67 2.11 26.45
N ILE A 257 19.15 0.88 26.53
CA ILE A 257 18.32 0.26 25.50
C ILE A 257 17.03 1.06 25.24
N PHE A 258 16.31 1.44 26.30
CA PHE A 258 15.08 2.25 26.15
C PHE A 258 15.35 3.65 25.57
N LEU A 259 16.57 4.17 25.70
CA LEU A 259 16.95 5.47 25.18
C LEU A 259 17.60 5.45 23.79
N ILE A 260 17.90 4.27 23.23
CA ILE A 260 18.51 4.17 21.88
C ILE A 260 17.75 5.01 20.84
N PRO A 261 16.40 4.97 20.76
CA PRO A 261 15.63 5.78 19.81
C PRO A 261 15.86 7.29 19.86
N PHE A 262 16.44 7.80 20.95
CA PHE A 262 16.61 9.23 21.22
C PHE A 262 18.10 9.68 21.18
N ARG A 263 19.05 8.76 20.91
CA ARG A 263 20.49 9.02 21.04
C ARG A 263 21.21 9.31 19.71
N GLU A 264 20.58 9.09 18.56
CA GLU A 264 21.21 9.34 17.25
C GLU A 264 20.79 10.68 16.61
N ASP A 265 21.63 11.15 15.68
CA ASP A 265 21.33 12.26 14.79
C ASP A 265 19.97 12.03 14.11
N PHE A 266 19.06 12.98 14.30
CA PHE A 266 17.72 12.96 13.73
C PHE A 266 17.75 12.73 12.22
N MET A 267 18.78 13.21 11.52
CA MET A 267 18.86 13.08 10.06
C MET A 267 19.26 11.66 9.62
N LYS A 268 20.18 11.01 10.34
CA LYS A 268 20.53 9.60 10.09
C LYS A 268 19.33 8.69 10.36
N THR A 269 18.61 8.98 11.45
CA THR A 269 17.34 8.35 11.80
C THR A 269 16.33 8.55 10.66
N GLN A 270 16.16 9.78 10.16
CA GLN A 270 15.21 10.08 9.09
C GLN A 270 15.52 9.31 7.78
N LEU A 271 16.78 9.22 7.38
CA LEU A 271 17.21 8.45 6.21
C LEU A 271 16.91 6.94 6.37
N GLU A 272 17.17 6.38 7.55
CA GLU A 272 16.89 4.97 7.84
C GLU A 272 15.38 4.66 7.93
N PHE A 273 14.57 5.56 8.51
CA PHE A 273 13.13 5.34 8.68
C PHE A 273 12.30 5.57 7.43
N PHE A 274 12.69 6.54 6.60
CA PHE A 274 11.95 6.91 5.39
C PHE A 274 12.62 6.46 4.08
N GLY A 275 13.69 5.67 4.16
CA GLY A 275 14.41 5.14 3.01
C GLY A 275 13.49 4.47 1.99
N ASN A 276 12.43 3.79 2.44
CA ASN A 276 11.46 3.18 1.53
C ASN A 276 10.67 4.19 0.68
N GLN A 277 10.11 5.23 1.29
CA GLN A 277 9.40 6.27 0.55
C GLN A 277 10.34 7.00 -0.42
N ASN A 278 11.60 7.22 -0.01
CA ASN A 278 12.65 7.80 -0.84
C ASN A 278 12.97 6.90 -2.04
N ASP A 279 13.18 5.60 -1.83
CA ASP A 279 13.48 4.64 -2.89
C ASP A 279 12.33 4.53 -3.91
N ILE A 280 11.08 4.57 -3.45
CA ILE A 280 9.91 4.55 -4.32
C ILE A 280 9.80 5.85 -5.14
N PHE A 281 10.11 7.00 -4.54
CA PHE A 281 10.13 8.27 -5.26
C PHE A 281 11.30 8.35 -6.26
N TYR A 282 12.47 7.86 -5.89
CA TYR A 282 13.62 7.74 -6.78
C TYR A 282 13.33 6.85 -7.99
N SER A 283 12.77 5.66 -7.75
CA SER A 283 12.38 4.74 -8.81
C SER A 283 11.29 5.32 -9.72
N SER A 284 10.40 6.13 -9.14
CA SER A 284 9.43 6.93 -9.90
C SER A 284 10.08 7.99 -10.79
N ALA A 285 11.16 8.63 -10.32
CA ALA A 285 11.93 9.59 -11.11
C ALA A 285 12.60 8.94 -12.31
N ILE A 286 13.20 7.77 -12.13
CA ILE A 286 13.77 6.99 -13.24
C ILE A 286 12.67 6.59 -14.23
N LEU A 287 11.54 6.08 -13.74
CA LEU A 287 10.43 5.65 -14.61
C LEU A 287 9.90 6.83 -15.45
N ASN A 288 9.67 7.99 -14.84
CA ASN A 288 9.22 9.17 -15.57
C ASN A 288 10.29 9.70 -16.53
N LYS A 289 11.57 9.65 -16.14
CA LYS A 289 12.71 10.01 -17.01
C LYS A 289 12.75 9.16 -18.28
N THR A 290 12.40 7.87 -18.20
CA THR A 290 12.36 7.00 -19.41
C THR A 290 11.32 7.46 -20.43
N VAL A 291 10.23 8.07 -19.96
CA VAL A 291 9.19 8.67 -20.81
C VAL A 291 9.70 9.98 -21.39
N ASP A 292 10.22 10.86 -20.53
CA ASP A 292 10.61 12.22 -20.91
C ASP A 292 11.76 12.23 -21.93
N LEU A 293 12.71 11.29 -21.81
CA LEU A 293 13.81 11.11 -22.74
C LEU A 293 13.47 10.22 -23.95
N GLY A 294 12.27 9.64 -24.00
CA GLY A 294 11.89 8.72 -25.07
C GLY A 294 12.72 7.44 -25.14
N ILE A 295 13.29 7.00 -24.00
CA ILE A 295 14.06 5.74 -23.92
C ILE A 295 13.15 4.55 -24.27
N ILE A 296 11.90 4.59 -23.79
CA ILE A 296 10.86 3.63 -24.17
C ILE A 296 9.78 4.41 -24.93
N ASP A 297 9.62 4.05 -26.21
CA ASP A 297 8.67 4.72 -27.10
C ASP A 297 7.21 4.45 -26.69
N VAL A 298 6.29 5.25 -27.24
CA VAL A 298 4.87 5.18 -26.88
C VAL A 298 4.24 3.82 -27.20
N SER A 299 4.64 3.18 -28.32
CA SER A 299 4.08 1.88 -28.71
C SER A 299 4.46 0.81 -27.70
N SER A 300 5.75 0.73 -27.34
CA SER A 300 6.25 -0.19 -26.33
C SER A 300 5.58 0.03 -24.96
N ARG A 301 5.37 1.28 -24.55
CA ARG A 301 4.65 1.60 -23.30
C ARG A 301 3.20 1.12 -23.31
N LEU A 302 2.49 1.28 -24.42
CA LEU A 302 1.12 0.79 -24.57
C LEU A 302 1.06 -0.75 -24.60
N GLU A 303 2.04 -1.40 -25.20
CA GLU A 303 2.16 -2.86 -25.17
C GLU A 303 2.37 -3.37 -23.73
N MET A 304 3.29 -2.75 -22.98
CA MET A 304 3.52 -3.03 -21.56
C MET A 304 2.27 -2.81 -20.70
N PHE A 305 1.46 -1.80 -21.04
CA PHE A 305 0.17 -1.57 -20.40
C PHE A 305 -0.79 -2.73 -20.65
N MET A 306 -0.88 -3.22 -21.88
CA MET A 306 -1.72 -4.37 -22.23
C MET A 306 -1.26 -5.66 -21.53
N TYR A 307 0.04 -5.90 -21.42
CA TYR A 307 0.57 -7.00 -20.61
C TYR A 307 0.16 -6.87 -19.14
N ASN A 308 0.19 -5.67 -18.58
CA ASN A 308 -0.32 -5.43 -17.23
C ASN A 308 -1.82 -5.73 -17.12
N VAL A 309 -2.64 -5.34 -18.09
CA VAL A 309 -4.07 -5.68 -18.11
C VAL A 309 -4.29 -7.20 -18.19
N PHE A 310 -3.57 -7.91 -19.07
CA PHE A 310 -3.67 -9.37 -19.16
C PHE A 310 -3.19 -10.07 -17.89
N SER A 311 -2.22 -9.48 -17.19
CA SER A 311 -1.72 -10.02 -15.92
C SER A 311 -2.79 -10.09 -14.82
N LEU A 312 -3.95 -9.46 -14.97
CA LEU A 312 -5.08 -9.65 -14.05
C LEU A 312 -5.53 -11.11 -14.00
N VAL A 313 -5.53 -11.78 -15.14
CA VAL A 313 -6.02 -13.16 -15.29
C VAL A 313 -4.87 -14.14 -15.54
N VAL A 314 -3.81 -13.68 -16.21
CA VAL A 314 -2.66 -14.50 -16.59
C VAL A 314 -1.54 -14.37 -15.55
N PRO A 315 -0.92 -15.46 -15.07
CA PRO A 315 0.27 -15.38 -14.22
C PRO A 315 1.45 -14.73 -14.97
N TYR A 316 2.26 -13.92 -14.26
CA TYR A 316 3.40 -13.23 -14.86
C TYR A 316 4.43 -14.19 -15.50
N SER A 317 4.50 -15.45 -15.07
CA SER A 317 5.36 -16.48 -15.68
C SER A 317 5.01 -16.81 -17.14
N PHE A 318 3.78 -16.50 -17.58
CA PHE A 318 3.33 -16.70 -18.96
C PHE A 318 3.34 -15.40 -19.78
N LEU A 319 3.77 -14.29 -19.17
CA LEU A 319 3.86 -13.00 -19.84
C LEU A 319 5.31 -12.65 -20.13
N PRO A 320 5.57 -11.79 -21.14
CA PRO A 320 6.90 -11.25 -21.38
C PRO A 320 7.47 -10.51 -20.17
N SER A 321 8.79 -10.39 -20.10
CA SER A 321 9.51 -9.76 -18.97
C SER A 321 9.07 -8.30 -18.74
N GLU A 322 8.69 -7.64 -19.83
CA GLU A 322 8.17 -6.28 -19.96
C GLU A 322 6.87 -6.07 -19.20
N ALA A 323 6.12 -7.15 -18.93
CA ALA A 323 4.92 -7.11 -18.10
C ALA A 323 5.26 -6.66 -16.66
N SER A 324 6.46 -6.97 -16.19
CA SER A 324 6.99 -6.53 -14.90
C SER A 324 7.81 -5.26 -15.07
N VAL A 325 7.14 -4.10 -15.14
CA VAL A 325 7.74 -2.82 -15.50
C VAL A 325 9.02 -2.50 -14.72
N ILE A 326 8.98 -2.53 -13.38
CA ILE A 326 10.16 -2.15 -12.58
C ILE A 326 11.32 -3.14 -12.76
N PRO A 327 11.13 -4.48 -12.66
CA PRO A 327 12.18 -5.42 -13.01
C PRO A 327 12.77 -5.22 -14.41
N HIS A 328 11.93 -4.89 -15.40
CA HIS A 328 12.40 -4.58 -16.76
C HIS A 328 13.28 -3.33 -16.76
N ILE A 329 12.84 -2.23 -16.15
CA ILE A 329 13.62 -0.98 -16.01
C ILE A 329 14.95 -1.21 -15.27
N GLN A 330 14.94 -2.05 -14.24
CA GLN A 330 16.15 -2.42 -13.48
C GLN A 330 17.15 -3.17 -14.35
N ALA A 331 16.67 -4.03 -15.24
CA ALA A 331 17.51 -4.82 -16.14
C ALA A 331 18.04 -4.02 -17.33
N THR A 332 17.28 -3.05 -17.85
CA THR A 332 17.59 -2.39 -19.12
C THR A 332 18.03 -0.93 -19.02
N VAL A 333 17.68 -0.21 -17.94
CA VAL A 333 17.87 1.24 -17.85
C VAL A 333 18.78 1.64 -16.69
N ALA A 334 18.39 1.36 -15.45
CA ALA A 334 19.10 1.83 -14.28
C ALA A 334 18.78 1.01 -13.03
N LYS A 335 19.71 0.95 -12.09
CA LYS A 335 19.44 0.39 -10.75
C LYS A 335 18.41 1.26 -10.03
N THR A 336 17.30 0.65 -9.64
CA THR A 336 16.21 1.31 -8.90
C THR A 336 15.81 0.50 -7.67
N GLY A 337 14.97 1.06 -6.80
CA GLY A 337 14.23 0.28 -5.81
C GLY A 337 13.17 -0.62 -6.45
N GLY A 338 12.54 -1.49 -5.65
CA GLY A 338 11.60 -2.53 -6.12
C GLY A 338 10.16 -2.08 -6.40
N GLY A 339 9.91 -0.79 -6.64
CA GLY A 339 8.56 -0.24 -6.79
C GLY A 339 8.53 1.17 -7.38
N ALA A 340 7.34 1.69 -7.67
CA ALA A 340 7.14 3.08 -8.05
C ALA A 340 5.74 3.56 -7.61
N LEU A 341 5.56 4.87 -7.55
CA LEU A 341 4.26 5.46 -7.25
C LEU A 341 3.25 5.11 -8.34
N ILE A 342 2.01 4.84 -7.93
CA ILE A 342 0.91 4.58 -8.87
C ILE A 342 0.74 5.71 -9.90
N SER A 343 0.97 6.96 -9.49
CA SER A 343 0.95 8.12 -10.41
C SER A 343 1.99 7.99 -11.53
N SER A 344 3.18 7.48 -11.21
CA SER A 344 4.29 7.33 -12.16
C SER A 344 4.08 6.14 -13.09
N TYR A 345 3.49 5.03 -12.60
CA TYR A 345 3.06 3.94 -13.47
C TYR A 345 2.05 4.42 -14.52
N PHE A 346 1.02 5.16 -14.11
CA PHE A 346 0.01 5.65 -15.05
C PHE A 346 0.53 6.74 -16.00
N TYR A 347 1.50 7.55 -15.56
CA TYR A 347 2.24 8.45 -16.44
C TYR A 347 3.10 7.67 -17.45
N PHE A 348 3.76 6.61 -17.00
CA PHE A 348 4.53 5.72 -17.87
C PHE A 348 3.66 5.13 -18.98
N PHE A 349 2.48 4.59 -18.68
CA PHE A 349 1.65 3.98 -19.71
C PHE A 349 0.94 4.98 -20.62
N LEU A 350 0.33 6.00 -20.03
CA LEU A 350 -0.67 6.84 -20.72
C LEU A 350 -0.40 8.33 -20.57
N SER A 351 0.79 8.72 -20.09
CA SER A 351 1.18 10.11 -19.82
C SER A 351 0.17 10.81 -18.89
N TYR A 352 0.04 12.14 -18.97
CA TYR A 352 -0.85 12.90 -18.08
C TYR A 352 -2.32 12.44 -18.04
N PRO A 353 -2.96 12.01 -19.17
CA PRO A 353 -4.30 11.42 -19.12
C PRO A 353 -4.42 10.22 -18.18
N GLY A 354 -3.40 9.35 -18.15
CA GLY A 354 -3.37 8.21 -17.23
C GLY A 354 -3.39 8.62 -15.76
N VAL A 355 -2.61 9.66 -15.43
CA VAL A 355 -2.51 10.20 -14.06
C VAL A 355 -3.85 10.76 -13.58
N ILE A 356 -4.55 11.50 -14.45
CA ILE A 356 -5.88 12.02 -14.16
C ILE A 356 -6.87 10.87 -14.00
N PHE A 357 -6.83 9.89 -14.91
CA PHE A 357 -7.72 8.72 -14.90
C PHE A 357 -7.60 7.93 -13.59
N ILE A 358 -6.39 7.60 -13.13
CA ILE A 358 -6.23 6.81 -11.90
C ILE A 358 -6.67 7.58 -10.65
N GLY A 359 -6.42 8.90 -10.60
CA GLY A 359 -6.94 9.76 -9.54
C GLY A 359 -8.47 9.80 -9.51
N TRP A 360 -9.11 9.95 -10.68
CA TRP A 360 -10.56 9.89 -10.84
C TRP A 360 -11.12 8.51 -10.44
N PHE A 361 -10.48 7.43 -10.87
CA PHE A 361 -10.90 6.06 -10.61
C PHE A 361 -10.94 5.77 -9.10
N ILE A 362 -9.86 6.09 -8.37
CA ILE A 362 -9.79 5.94 -6.91
C ILE A 362 -10.86 6.79 -6.23
N ALA A 363 -11.01 8.06 -6.61
CA ALA A 363 -12.03 8.94 -6.05
C ALA A 363 -13.46 8.41 -6.30
N LYS A 364 -13.74 7.89 -7.50
CA LYS A 364 -15.03 7.31 -7.87
C LYS A 364 -15.35 6.07 -7.04
N MET A 365 -14.38 5.17 -6.87
CA MET A 365 -14.52 3.99 -6.02
C MET A 365 -14.86 4.34 -4.57
N ILE A 366 -14.14 5.30 -3.99
CA ILE A 366 -14.37 5.76 -2.62
C ILE A 366 -15.75 6.42 -2.48
N ASN A 367 -16.16 7.23 -3.46
CA ASN A 367 -17.49 7.83 -3.50
C ASN A 367 -18.60 6.76 -3.56
N MET A 368 -18.40 5.71 -4.36
CA MET A 368 -19.36 4.60 -4.48
C MET A 368 -19.46 3.78 -3.19
N LEU A 369 -18.35 3.58 -2.46
CA LEU A 369 -18.32 2.82 -1.21
C LEU A 369 -19.29 3.37 -0.16
N GLN A 370 -19.49 4.69 -0.12
CA GLN A 370 -20.42 5.36 0.80
C GLN A 370 -21.83 4.78 0.70
N ARG A 371 -22.31 4.59 -0.53
CA ARG A 371 -23.71 4.29 -0.84
C ARG A 371 -23.94 2.85 -1.25
N SER A 372 -22.89 2.11 -1.55
CA SER A 372 -23.01 0.72 -2.00
C SER A 372 -23.57 -0.17 -0.90
N THR A 373 -24.54 -1.00 -1.29
CA THR A 373 -25.05 -2.18 -0.59
C THR A 373 -24.62 -3.48 -1.29
N ASN A 374 -23.97 -3.38 -2.47
CA ASN A 374 -23.51 -4.55 -3.21
C ASN A 374 -22.29 -5.16 -2.51
N ILE A 375 -22.47 -6.36 -1.95
CA ILE A 375 -21.45 -7.07 -1.20
C ILE A 375 -20.18 -7.36 -2.02
N LEU A 376 -20.30 -7.67 -3.32
CA LEU A 376 -19.13 -7.94 -4.17
C LEU A 376 -18.25 -6.70 -4.28
N PHE A 377 -18.87 -5.53 -4.46
CA PHE A 377 -18.16 -4.26 -4.48
C PHE A 377 -17.58 -3.89 -3.11
N ILE A 378 -18.30 -4.17 -2.02
CA ILE A 378 -17.80 -3.92 -0.66
C ILE A 378 -16.57 -4.80 -0.36
N LEU A 379 -16.59 -6.07 -0.77
CA LEU A 379 -15.44 -6.98 -0.63
C LEU A 379 -14.27 -6.55 -1.50
N TYR A 380 -14.52 -6.13 -2.74
CA TYR A 380 -13.49 -5.53 -3.59
C TYR A 380 -12.84 -4.32 -2.90
N MET A 381 -13.66 -3.37 -2.42
CA MET A 381 -13.19 -2.17 -1.71
C MET A 381 -12.47 -2.49 -0.40
N PHE A 382 -12.89 -3.53 0.32
CA PHE A 382 -12.21 -4.00 1.51
C PHE A 382 -10.77 -4.40 1.19
N VAL A 383 -10.58 -5.20 0.12
CA VAL A 383 -9.24 -5.62 -0.31
C VAL A 383 -8.42 -4.43 -0.80
N VAL A 384 -9.01 -3.49 -1.55
CA VAL A 384 -8.34 -2.24 -1.96
C VAL A 384 -7.81 -1.48 -0.74
N LEU A 385 -8.61 -1.36 0.32
CA LEU A 385 -8.27 -0.58 1.51
C LEU A 385 -7.30 -1.29 2.47
N CYS A 386 -7.17 -2.62 2.42
CA CYS A 386 -6.12 -3.30 3.16
C CYS A 386 -4.83 -3.45 2.36
N THR A 387 -4.87 -3.31 1.03
CA THR A 387 -3.71 -3.53 0.14
C THR A 387 -3.06 -2.24 -0.37
N TYR A 388 -3.52 -1.05 0.04
CA TYR A 388 -2.95 0.23 -0.43
C TYR A 388 -1.45 0.41 -0.21
N PRO A 389 -0.81 -0.11 0.86
CA PRO A 389 0.63 0.02 0.98
C PRO A 389 1.38 -0.64 -0.18
N ARG A 390 0.79 -1.69 -0.77
CA ARG A 390 1.33 -2.43 -1.91
C ARG A 390 1.04 -1.72 -3.23
N TRP A 391 -0.22 -1.40 -3.51
CA TRP A 391 -0.58 -0.87 -4.82
C TRP A 391 -0.23 0.60 -5.03
N PHE A 392 -0.01 1.35 -3.96
CA PHE A 392 0.39 2.75 -4.06
C PHE A 392 1.87 2.92 -4.43
N GLY A 393 2.77 2.08 -3.91
CA GLY A 393 4.22 2.29 -3.99
C GLY A 393 5.04 1.12 -4.56
N TYR A 394 4.46 -0.07 -4.75
CA TYR A 394 5.20 -1.23 -5.25
C TYR A 394 4.63 -1.79 -6.53
N ASN A 395 3.38 -2.23 -6.49
CA ASN A 395 2.77 -2.91 -7.61
C ASN A 395 1.33 -2.46 -7.83
N MET A 396 1.13 -1.58 -8.81
CA MET A 396 -0.20 -1.06 -9.17
C MET A 396 -1.20 -2.16 -9.52
N ILE A 397 -0.75 -3.34 -9.99
CA ILE A 397 -1.66 -4.42 -10.35
C ILE A 397 -2.44 -4.93 -9.15
N SER A 398 -1.87 -4.85 -7.95
CA SER A 398 -2.51 -5.34 -6.73
C SER A 398 -3.80 -4.59 -6.41
N LEU A 399 -3.96 -3.34 -6.90
CA LEU A 399 -5.21 -2.58 -6.82
C LEU A 399 -6.37 -3.32 -7.50
N PHE A 400 -6.06 -3.98 -8.62
CA PHE A 400 -7.03 -4.62 -9.49
C PHE A 400 -7.09 -6.13 -9.28
N LYS A 401 -5.94 -6.81 -9.31
CA LYS A 401 -5.82 -8.28 -9.35
C LYS A 401 -6.32 -8.93 -8.06
N ILE A 402 -5.67 -8.65 -6.93
CA ILE A 402 -6.03 -9.27 -5.64
C ILE A 402 -7.45 -8.85 -5.23
N SER A 403 -7.80 -7.58 -5.46
CA SER A 403 -9.13 -7.04 -5.23
C SER A 403 -10.20 -7.71 -6.09
N PHE A 404 -9.89 -8.07 -7.33
CA PHE A 404 -10.80 -8.80 -8.21
C PHE A 404 -11.01 -10.24 -7.75
N TYR A 405 -9.93 -10.95 -7.37
CA TYR A 405 -10.01 -12.39 -7.02
C TYR A 405 -10.90 -12.72 -5.81
N ILE A 406 -11.17 -11.77 -4.91
CA ILE A 406 -12.15 -12.01 -3.83
C ILE A 406 -13.57 -12.29 -4.37
N ILE A 407 -13.92 -11.72 -5.53
CA ILE A 407 -15.25 -11.85 -6.13
C ILE A 407 -15.53 -13.29 -6.57
N PRO A 408 -14.75 -13.91 -7.48
CA PRO A 408 -15.01 -15.29 -7.91
C PRO A 408 -14.86 -16.28 -6.75
N VAL A 409 -13.93 -16.06 -5.80
CA VAL A 409 -13.79 -16.91 -4.62
C VAL A 409 -15.05 -16.87 -3.76
N TYR A 410 -15.56 -15.67 -3.44
CA TYR A 410 -16.79 -15.53 -2.66
C TYR A 410 -18.00 -16.15 -3.37
N LEU A 411 -18.15 -15.91 -4.68
CA LEU A 411 -19.24 -16.49 -5.48
C LEU A 411 -19.16 -18.02 -5.52
N GLY A 412 -17.97 -18.58 -5.73
CA GLY A 412 -17.74 -20.03 -5.70
C GLY A 412 -18.13 -20.65 -4.36
N ILE A 413 -17.77 -20.01 -3.25
CA ILE A 413 -18.17 -20.45 -1.91
C ILE A 413 -19.69 -20.41 -1.73
N LYS A 414 -20.35 -19.32 -2.15
CA LYS A 414 -21.81 -19.18 -2.07
C LYS A 414 -22.53 -20.23 -2.91
N PHE A 415 -22.02 -20.55 -4.10
CA PHE A 415 -22.54 -21.62 -4.93
C PHE A 415 -22.45 -22.98 -4.24
N LEU A 416 -21.29 -23.33 -3.67
CA LEU A 416 -21.08 -24.58 -2.92
C LEU A 416 -22.02 -24.71 -1.71
N LEU A 417 -22.32 -23.60 -1.02
CA LEU A 417 -23.25 -23.60 0.12
C LEU A 417 -24.71 -23.71 -0.32
N LYS A 418 -25.10 -23.16 -1.47
CA LYS A 418 -26.46 -23.23 -1.98
C LYS A 418 -26.86 -24.66 -2.37
N ASN A 419 -25.95 -25.39 -3.01
CA ASN A 419 -26.24 -26.76 -3.47
C ASN A 419 -26.43 -27.75 -2.30
N LYS A 420 -25.85 -27.46 -1.12
CA LYS A 420 -26.03 -28.28 0.09
C LYS A 420 -27.35 -28.07 0.84
N LYS A 421 -28.22 -27.17 0.39
CA LYS A 421 -29.55 -26.96 0.99
C LYS A 421 -30.63 -27.87 0.39
N TYR A 422 -30.29 -28.64 -0.63
CA TYR A 422 -31.20 -29.53 -1.37
C TYR A 422 -30.82 -31.02 -1.26
N ASP A 423 -29.79 -31.33 -0.46
CA ASP A 423 -29.46 -32.67 0.05
C ASP A 423 -29.73 -32.68 1.56
#